data_AF-A0A929KHU7-F1
#
_entry.id   AF-A0A929KHU7-F1
#
_cell.length_a   1.000
_cell.length_b   1.000
_cell.length_c   1.000
_cell.angle_alpha   90.00
_cell.angle_beta   90.00
_cell.angle_gamma   90.00
#
_symmetry.space_group_name_H-M   'P 1'
#
loop_
_entity.id
_entity.type
_entity.pdbx_description
1 polymer ?
#
loop_
_entity_poly.entity_id
_entity_poly.type
_entity_poly.pdbx_seq_one_letter_code
_entity_poly.pdbx_strand_id
1 'polypeptide(L)'
;MLHEILNELQAFFCRYDVNFVKDVLIPTFGIDKIIAFIAIIYAIRSFRTNNNIAKINLLVQFSIAHRDIWARIIDSGNSRINDPSADPNQISTKEERYVVFLINHIKTLFESSKDGLYDFNKASRLDVGNFFSKPIPRKIWETKKRFHTGSFVTFIENVIQEATNPQPQRNIIRRTTHQLQRSAMVTIGCINNGYSRLKAFVLLFYRRLRNILRR
;
A
#
# COMPACT_ATOMS: atom_id res chain seq x y z
N MET A 1 6.65 -23.75 -4.74
CA MET A 1 7.91 -22.96 -4.86
C MET A 1 9.13 -23.57 -4.15
N LEU A 2 9.33 -23.49 -2.81
CA LEU A 2 10.54 -24.09 -2.18
C LEU A 2 10.57 -25.61 -2.32
N HIS A 3 9.42 -26.26 -2.09
CA HIS A 3 9.24 -27.69 -2.28
C HIS A 3 9.41 -28.12 -3.76
N GLU A 4 9.10 -27.23 -4.69
CA GLU A 4 9.15 -27.44 -6.14
C GLU A 4 10.59 -27.37 -6.65
N ILE A 5 11.34 -26.35 -6.18
CA ILE A 5 12.77 -26.20 -6.45
C ILE A 5 13.56 -27.34 -5.81
N LEU A 6 13.18 -27.76 -4.59
CA LEU A 6 13.76 -28.94 -3.94
C LEU A 6 13.49 -30.22 -4.74
N ASN A 7 12.27 -30.40 -5.26
CA ASN A 7 11.93 -31.58 -6.06
C ASN A 7 12.65 -31.61 -7.42
N GLU A 8 12.81 -30.48 -8.11
CA GLU A 8 13.56 -30.41 -9.37
C GLU A 8 15.07 -30.67 -9.15
N LEU A 9 15.65 -30.11 -8.09
CA LEU A 9 17.04 -30.38 -7.73
C LEU A 9 17.22 -31.85 -7.35
N GLN A 10 16.30 -32.41 -6.56
CA GLN A 10 16.35 -33.82 -6.16
C GLN A 10 16.23 -34.76 -7.37
N ALA A 11 15.35 -34.47 -8.33
CA ALA A 11 15.22 -35.25 -9.56
C ALA A 11 16.49 -35.18 -10.45
N PHE A 12 17.20 -34.05 -10.46
CA PHE A 12 18.45 -33.90 -11.20
C PHE A 12 19.61 -34.67 -10.56
N PHE A 13 19.75 -34.62 -9.23
CA PHE A 13 20.83 -35.28 -8.51
C PHE A 13 20.62 -36.79 -8.33
N CYS A 14 19.36 -37.27 -8.30
CA CYS A 14 19.03 -38.70 -8.39
C CYS A 14 19.58 -39.37 -9.66
N ARG A 15 19.81 -38.60 -10.73
CA ARG A 15 20.38 -39.12 -11.99
C ARG A 15 21.89 -39.40 -11.90
N TYR A 16 22.55 -38.93 -10.85
CA TYR A 16 23.99 -39.09 -10.59
C TYR A 16 24.30 -39.85 -9.28
N ASP A 17 23.28 -40.40 -8.63
CA ASP A 17 23.39 -41.13 -7.35
C ASP A 17 24.01 -40.30 -6.20
N VAL A 18 23.80 -38.98 -6.23
CA VAL A 18 24.28 -38.03 -5.20
C VAL A 18 23.10 -37.47 -4.44
N ASN A 19 23.10 -37.58 -3.11
CA ASN A 19 22.13 -36.88 -2.26
C ASN A 19 22.59 -35.44 -2.06
N PHE A 20 22.11 -34.50 -2.88
CA PHE A 20 22.49 -33.08 -2.85
C PHE A 20 22.55 -32.47 -1.43
N VAL A 21 21.58 -32.79 -0.58
CA VAL A 21 21.54 -32.30 0.81
C VAL A 21 22.68 -32.90 1.63
N LYS A 22 22.90 -34.22 1.54
CA LYS A 22 23.86 -34.96 2.36
C LYS A 22 25.31 -34.83 1.87
N ASP A 23 25.51 -34.85 0.56
CA ASP A 23 26.82 -35.03 -0.08
C ASP A 23 27.41 -33.72 -0.59
N VAL A 24 26.60 -32.67 -0.78
CA VAL A 24 27.07 -31.35 -1.26
C VAL A 24 26.86 -30.26 -0.21
N LEU A 25 25.67 -30.19 0.39
CA LEU A 25 25.30 -29.09 1.29
C LEU A 25 25.95 -29.21 2.67
N ILE A 26 25.81 -30.35 3.36
CA ILE A 26 26.36 -30.58 4.71
C ILE A 26 27.90 -30.45 4.81
N PRO A 27 28.71 -31.03 3.90
CA PRO A 27 30.16 -30.91 4.00
C PRO A 27 30.70 -29.52 3.63
N THR A 28 30.00 -28.79 2.75
CA THR A 28 30.47 -27.46 2.27
C THR A 28 30.01 -26.31 3.16
N PHE A 29 28.80 -26.42 3.70
CA PHE A 29 28.21 -25.47 4.62
C PHE A 29 27.72 -26.25 5.84
N GLY A 30 28.45 -26.15 6.95
CA GLY A 30 28.04 -26.79 8.21
C GLY A 30 26.55 -26.58 8.51
N ILE A 31 25.93 -27.56 9.19
CA ILE A 31 24.49 -27.60 9.49
C ILE A 31 24.00 -26.28 10.13
N ASP A 32 24.85 -25.66 10.95
CA ASP A 32 24.65 -24.34 11.56
C ASP A 32 24.33 -23.23 10.54
N LYS A 33 25.05 -23.19 9.41
CA LYS A 33 24.86 -22.18 8.36
C LYS A 33 23.56 -22.38 7.58
N ILE A 34 23.17 -23.63 7.37
CA ILE A 34 21.91 -23.98 6.69
C ILE A 34 20.72 -23.55 7.55
N ILE A 35 20.76 -23.86 8.85
CA ILE A 35 19.72 -23.43 9.80
C ILE A 35 19.63 -21.91 9.84
N ALA A 36 20.76 -21.21 9.94
CA ALA A 36 20.80 -19.75 9.93
C ALA A 36 20.18 -19.15 8.66
N PHE A 37 20.48 -19.73 7.49
CA PHE A 37 19.95 -19.26 6.21
C PHE A 37 18.43 -19.44 6.12
N ILE A 38 17.91 -20.59 6.55
CA ILE A 38 16.45 -20.86 6.61
C ILE A 38 15.77 -19.88 7.58
N ALA A 39 16.37 -19.65 8.76
CA ALA A 39 15.86 -18.71 9.75
C ALA A 39 15.78 -17.28 9.21
N ILE A 40 16.78 -16.82 8.45
CA ILE A 40 16.76 -15.50 7.80
C ILE A 40 15.65 -15.41 6.75
N ILE A 41 15.48 -16.44 5.90
CA ILE A 41 14.40 -16.45 4.90
C ILE A 41 13.03 -16.41 5.59
N TYR A 42 12.86 -17.17 6.67
CA TYR A 42 11.65 -17.18 7.46
C TYR A 42 11.39 -15.81 8.11
N ALA A 43 12.41 -15.19 8.72
CA ALA A 43 12.33 -13.87 9.32
C ALA A 43 11.93 -12.79 8.29
N ILE A 44 12.55 -12.80 7.10
CA ILE A 44 12.21 -11.86 6.02
C ILE A 44 10.75 -12.06 5.57
N ARG A 45 10.30 -13.32 5.41
CA ARG A 45 8.90 -13.61 5.05
C ARG A 45 7.94 -13.19 6.15
N SER A 46 8.22 -13.54 7.40
CA SER A 46 7.42 -13.18 8.56
C SER A 46 7.29 -11.66 8.69
N PHE A 47 8.39 -10.93 8.53
CA PHE A 47 8.38 -9.46 8.55
C PHE A 47 7.49 -8.87 7.45
N ARG A 48 7.57 -9.40 6.22
CA ARG A 48 6.70 -8.94 5.11
C ARG A 48 5.22 -9.24 5.38
N THR A 49 4.91 -10.43 5.85
CA THR A 49 3.53 -10.82 6.19
C THR A 49 2.99 -9.97 7.33
N ASN A 50 3.77 -9.73 8.38
CA ASN A 50 3.38 -8.86 9.48
C ASN A 50 3.09 -7.43 9.02
N ASN A 51 3.90 -6.88 8.12
CA ASN A 51 3.62 -5.57 7.54
C ASN A 51 2.29 -5.57 6.77
N ASN A 52 2.00 -6.61 5.98
CA ASN A 52 0.72 -6.73 5.27
C ASN A 52 -0.46 -6.84 6.23
N ILE A 53 -0.35 -7.62 7.30
CA ILE A 53 -1.38 -7.74 8.35
C ILE A 53 -1.62 -6.38 9.01
N ALA A 54 -0.56 -5.63 9.33
CA ALA A 54 -0.68 -4.29 9.88
C ALA A 54 -1.42 -3.34 8.91
N LYS A 55 -1.13 -3.41 7.59
CA LYS A 55 -1.88 -2.63 6.58
C LYS A 55 -3.37 -2.98 6.59
N ILE A 56 -3.70 -4.27 6.56
CA ILE A 56 -5.09 -4.74 6.53
C ILE A 56 -5.83 -4.30 7.78
N ASN A 57 -5.23 -4.48 8.96
CA ASN A 57 -5.84 -4.05 10.22
C ASN A 57 -6.09 -2.55 10.23
N LEU A 58 -5.13 -1.75 9.75
CA LEU A 58 -5.30 -0.31 9.65
C LEU A 58 -6.46 0.07 8.71
N LEU A 59 -6.54 -0.58 7.54
CA LEU A 59 -7.65 -0.36 6.59
C LEU A 59 -9.01 -0.74 7.17
N VAL A 60 -9.09 -1.85 7.92
CA VAL A 60 -10.31 -2.27 8.63
C VAL A 60 -10.71 -1.21 9.66
N GLN A 61 -9.76 -0.72 10.45
CA GLN A 61 -10.03 0.33 11.44
C GLN A 61 -10.49 1.63 10.78
N PHE A 62 -9.91 2.00 9.62
CA PHE A 62 -10.42 3.13 8.84
C PHE A 62 -11.83 2.90 8.33
N SER A 63 -12.14 1.71 7.86
CA SER A 63 -13.49 1.38 7.40
C SER A 63 -14.51 1.43 8.53
N ILE A 64 -14.17 0.97 9.74
CA ILE A 64 -15.03 1.03 10.92
C ILE A 64 -15.26 2.48 11.31
N ALA A 65 -14.19 3.26 11.47
CA ALA A 65 -14.29 4.68 11.80
C ALA A 65 -15.11 5.46 10.76
N HIS A 66 -14.92 5.16 9.49
CA HIS A 66 -15.69 5.75 8.39
C HIS A 66 -17.18 5.41 8.51
N ARG A 67 -17.52 4.14 8.69
CA ARG A 67 -18.91 3.69 8.88
C ARG A 67 -19.55 4.35 10.09
N ASP A 68 -18.83 4.47 11.21
CA ASP A 68 -19.34 5.12 12.42
C ASP A 68 -19.58 6.61 12.22
N ILE A 69 -18.71 7.29 11.46
CA ILE A 69 -18.91 8.68 11.06
C ILE A 69 -20.18 8.81 10.22
N TRP A 70 -20.39 7.93 9.23
CA TRP A 70 -21.57 7.95 8.36
C TRP A 70 -22.87 7.61 9.07
N ALA A 71 -22.87 6.59 9.95
CA ALA A 71 -24.04 6.23 10.75
C ALA A 71 -24.53 7.45 11.54
N ARG A 72 -23.61 8.20 12.16
CA ARG A 72 -23.96 9.42 12.89
C ARG A 72 -24.57 10.51 12.02
N ILE A 73 -24.22 10.61 10.73
CA ILE A 73 -24.85 11.60 9.82
C ILE A 73 -26.29 11.19 9.52
N ILE A 74 -26.47 9.92 9.16
CA ILE A 74 -27.76 9.37 8.79
C ILE A 74 -28.72 9.52 9.98
N ASP A 75 -28.25 9.19 11.19
CA ASP A 75 -29.03 9.28 12.42
C ASP A 75 -29.30 10.73 12.87
N SER A 76 -28.39 11.66 12.58
CA SER A 76 -28.52 13.06 13.04
C SER A 76 -29.28 13.97 12.07
N GLY A 77 -29.52 13.53 10.83
CA GLY A 77 -30.22 14.34 9.82
C GLY A 77 -29.44 15.57 9.35
N ASN A 78 -28.12 15.63 9.54
CA ASN A 78 -27.28 16.78 9.17
C ASN A 78 -26.98 16.83 7.65
N SER A 79 -28.00 16.68 6.80
CA SER A 79 -27.90 16.73 5.34
C SER A 79 -27.36 18.08 4.81
N ARG A 80 -27.53 19.15 5.59
CA ARG A 80 -27.05 20.52 5.27
C ARG A 80 -25.55 20.61 5.01
N ILE A 81 -24.72 19.78 5.64
CA ILE A 81 -23.26 19.79 5.40
C ILE A 81 -22.94 19.51 3.94
N ASN A 82 -23.79 18.74 3.28
CA ASN A 82 -23.62 18.36 1.88
C ASN A 82 -24.33 19.30 0.90
N ASP A 83 -25.11 20.27 1.36
CA ASP A 83 -25.86 21.21 0.55
C ASP A 83 -24.97 22.36 0.05
N PRO A 84 -24.83 22.56 -1.27
CA PRO A 84 -24.09 23.70 -1.84
C PRO A 84 -24.67 25.07 -1.50
N SER A 85 -25.96 25.13 -1.12
CA SER A 85 -26.70 26.37 -0.86
C SER A 85 -26.80 26.72 0.64
N ALA A 86 -26.17 25.92 1.51
CA ALA A 86 -26.26 26.12 2.95
C ALA A 86 -25.56 27.42 3.39
N ASP A 87 -26.21 28.20 4.25
CA ASP A 87 -25.63 29.41 4.85
C ASP A 87 -24.46 29.04 5.80
N PRO A 88 -23.22 29.45 5.48
CA PRO A 88 -22.03 29.14 6.28
C PRO A 88 -21.96 29.93 7.60
N ASN A 89 -22.87 30.88 7.85
CA ASN A 89 -22.90 31.64 9.11
C ASN A 89 -23.75 30.96 10.19
N GLN A 90 -24.59 29.99 9.83
CA GLN A 90 -25.46 29.25 10.75
C GLN A 90 -25.01 27.79 10.86
N ILE A 91 -23.80 27.60 11.38
CA ILE A 91 -23.21 26.26 11.62
C ILE A 91 -23.57 25.81 13.03
N SER A 92 -24.29 24.69 13.12
CA SER A 92 -24.57 24.03 14.39
C SER A 92 -23.31 23.37 14.97
N THR A 93 -23.21 23.30 16.30
CA THR A 93 -22.15 22.55 17.00
C THR A 93 -22.07 21.08 16.54
N LYS A 94 -23.20 20.48 16.17
CA LYS A 94 -23.24 19.11 15.64
C LYS A 94 -22.57 19.02 14.27
N GLU A 95 -22.86 19.96 13.38
CA GLU A 95 -22.26 20.07 12.05
C GLU A 95 -20.76 20.34 12.16
N GLU A 96 -20.34 21.26 13.03
CA GLU A 96 -18.93 21.56 13.27
C GLU A 96 -18.16 20.32 13.73
N ARG A 97 -18.65 19.63 14.77
CA ARG A 97 -18.02 18.41 15.30
C ARG A 97 -17.90 17.35 14.22
N TYR A 98 -18.94 17.16 13.43
CA TYR A 98 -18.92 16.20 12.33
C TYR A 98 -17.82 16.51 11.31
N VAL A 99 -17.74 17.74 10.82
CA VAL A 99 -16.72 18.13 9.84
C VAL A 99 -15.32 18.00 10.44
N VAL A 100 -15.14 18.34 11.72
CA VAL A 100 -13.86 18.14 12.43
C VAL A 100 -13.49 16.65 12.50
N PHE A 101 -14.44 15.76 12.78
CA PHE A 101 -14.18 14.31 12.74
C PHE A 101 -13.75 13.85 11.36
N LEU A 102 -14.40 14.35 10.30
CA LEU A 102 -14.05 13.99 8.94
C LEU A 102 -12.68 14.54 8.53
N ILE A 103 -12.34 15.78 8.91
CA ILE A 103 -10.99 16.34 8.72
C ILE A 103 -9.94 15.47 9.40
N ASN A 104 -10.19 15.05 10.65
CA ASN A 104 -9.27 14.18 11.39
C ASN A 104 -9.14 12.80 10.73
N HIS A 105 -10.23 12.24 10.22
CA HIS A 105 -10.20 10.99 9.47
C HIS A 105 -9.35 11.10 8.20
N ILE A 106 -9.55 12.17 7.40
CA ILE A 106 -8.75 12.44 6.20
C ILE A 106 -7.28 12.66 6.55
N LYS A 107 -6.98 13.34 7.68
CA LYS A 107 -5.62 13.49 8.18
C LYS A 107 -4.97 12.13 8.47
N THR A 108 -5.67 11.22 9.13
CA THR A 108 -5.14 9.89 9.43
C THR A 108 -4.87 9.09 8.14
N LEU A 109 -5.75 9.19 7.14
CA LEU A 109 -5.51 8.61 5.82
C LEU A 109 -4.29 9.24 5.12
N PHE A 110 -4.13 10.56 5.21
CA PHE A 110 -2.99 11.28 4.67
C PHE A 110 -1.67 10.84 5.31
N GLU A 111 -1.58 10.78 6.63
CA GLU A 111 -0.36 10.29 7.30
C GLU A 111 -0.08 8.83 6.91
N SER A 112 -1.10 7.98 6.85
CA SER A 112 -0.96 6.59 6.38
C SER A 112 -0.47 6.48 4.94
N SER A 113 -0.78 7.47 4.10
CA SER A 113 -0.31 7.49 2.72
C SER A 113 1.19 7.76 2.61
N LYS A 114 1.78 8.53 3.54
CA LYS A 114 3.22 8.75 3.60
C LYS A 114 4.00 7.46 3.86
N ASP A 115 3.41 6.56 4.63
CA ASP A 115 3.97 5.24 4.94
C ASP A 115 3.63 4.16 3.89
N GLY A 116 2.98 4.54 2.78
CA GLY A 116 2.57 3.62 1.72
C GLY A 116 1.52 2.59 2.19
N LEU A 117 0.71 2.95 3.18
CA LEU A 117 -0.39 2.14 3.71
C LEU A 117 -1.73 2.47 3.03
N TYR A 118 -1.86 3.69 2.51
CA TYR A 118 -3.04 4.16 1.78
C TYR A 118 -2.61 4.91 0.52
N ASP A 119 -3.37 4.78 -0.57
CA ASP A 119 -3.10 5.49 -1.83
C ASP A 119 -4.27 6.42 -2.18
N PHE A 120 -4.00 7.72 -2.20
CA PHE A 120 -4.95 8.74 -2.65
C PHE A 120 -5.02 8.75 -4.17
N ASN A 121 -5.84 7.85 -4.71
CA ASN A 121 -6.15 7.85 -6.13
C ASN A 121 -6.90 9.14 -6.54
N LYS A 122 -6.98 9.39 -7.85
CA LYS A 122 -7.61 10.60 -8.39
C LYS A 122 -9.06 10.79 -7.94
N ALA A 123 -9.85 9.71 -7.84
CA ALA A 123 -11.24 9.79 -7.42
C ALA A 123 -11.35 10.21 -5.94
N SER A 124 -10.59 9.55 -5.05
CA SER A 124 -10.56 9.90 -3.62
C SER A 124 -10.14 11.36 -3.40
N ARG A 125 -9.17 11.85 -4.18
CA ARG A 125 -8.74 13.27 -4.12
C ARG A 125 -9.84 14.22 -4.56
N LEU A 126 -10.55 13.91 -5.64
CA LEU A 126 -11.68 14.69 -6.10
C LEU A 126 -12.83 14.70 -5.08
N ASP A 127 -13.14 13.56 -4.45
CA ASP A 127 -14.18 13.48 -3.42
C ASP A 127 -13.84 14.35 -2.21
N VAL A 128 -12.58 14.30 -1.76
CA VAL A 128 -12.08 15.18 -0.70
C VAL A 128 -12.18 16.65 -1.11
N GLY A 129 -11.71 17.00 -2.32
CA GLY A 129 -11.79 18.36 -2.84
C GLY A 129 -13.24 18.87 -2.94
N ASN A 130 -14.15 18.05 -3.46
CA ASN A 130 -15.58 18.35 -3.57
C ASN A 130 -16.21 18.57 -2.20
N PHE A 131 -15.86 17.77 -1.19
CA PHE A 131 -16.32 17.96 0.18
C PHE A 131 -15.89 19.32 0.74
N PHE A 132 -14.61 19.67 0.62
CA PHE A 132 -14.09 20.94 1.11
C PHE A 132 -14.49 22.16 0.27
N SER A 133 -15.04 21.94 -0.93
CA SER A 133 -15.59 23.01 -1.76
C SER A 133 -16.97 23.48 -1.31
N LYS A 134 -17.63 22.74 -0.42
CA LYS A 134 -18.96 23.09 0.11
C LYS A 134 -18.86 24.20 1.17
N PRO A 135 -19.89 25.07 1.32
CA PRO A 135 -19.81 26.26 2.18
C PRO A 135 -19.47 25.96 3.64
N ILE A 136 -20.16 24.98 4.25
CA ILE A 136 -19.96 24.63 5.66
C ILE A 136 -18.57 23.98 5.89
N PRO A 137 -18.19 22.90 5.18
CA PRO A 137 -16.85 22.33 5.30
C PRO A 137 -15.73 23.33 5.04
N ARG A 138 -15.88 24.20 4.03
CA ARG A 138 -14.90 25.24 3.71
C ARG A 138 -14.70 26.20 4.88
N LYS A 139 -15.79 26.73 5.44
CA LYS A 139 -15.73 27.69 6.56
C LYS A 139 -15.04 27.09 7.78
N ILE A 140 -15.33 25.83 8.09
CA ILE A 140 -14.72 25.11 9.22
C ILE A 140 -13.24 24.84 8.92
N TRP A 141 -12.90 24.42 7.70
CA TRP A 141 -11.51 24.22 7.28
C TRP A 141 -10.68 25.49 7.46
N GLU A 142 -11.15 26.63 6.95
CA GLU A 142 -10.45 27.92 7.09
C GLU A 142 -10.17 28.28 8.56
N THR A 143 -11.09 27.94 9.46
CA THR A 143 -10.95 28.22 10.90
C THR A 143 -9.98 27.26 11.60
N LYS A 144 -9.99 25.98 11.20
CA LYS A 144 -9.25 24.92 11.88
C LYS A 144 -7.89 24.58 11.25
N LYS A 145 -7.63 24.95 10.00
CA LYS A 145 -6.40 24.58 9.27
C LYS A 145 -5.11 24.93 10.00
N ARG A 146 -5.10 26.00 10.80
CA ARG A 146 -3.97 26.42 11.65
C ARG A 146 -3.54 25.39 12.71
N PHE A 147 -4.41 24.45 13.07
CA PHE A 147 -4.11 23.39 14.04
C PHE A 147 -3.54 22.12 13.38
N HIS A 148 -3.31 22.15 12.06
CA HIS A 148 -2.78 21.02 11.31
C HIS A 148 -1.37 21.29 10.78
N THR A 149 -0.67 20.22 10.39
CA THR A 149 0.69 20.30 9.86
C THR A 149 0.70 20.97 8.47
N GLY A 150 1.76 21.72 8.17
CA GLY A 150 1.88 22.42 6.87
C GLY A 150 1.74 21.47 5.66
N SER A 151 2.32 20.26 5.74
CA SER A 151 2.18 19.25 4.68
C SER A 151 0.72 18.84 4.43
N PHE A 152 -0.08 18.70 5.49
CA PHE A 152 -1.48 18.33 5.36
C PHE A 152 -2.30 19.49 4.82
N VAL A 153 -2.03 20.71 5.27
CA VAL A 153 -2.68 21.91 4.73
C VAL A 153 -2.43 22.04 3.23
N THR A 154 -1.17 21.93 2.78
CA THR A 154 -0.83 21.97 1.35
C THR A 154 -1.54 20.88 0.56
N PHE A 155 -1.64 19.67 1.10
CA PHE A 155 -2.40 18.60 0.45
C PHE A 155 -3.88 18.97 0.27
N ILE A 156 -4.55 19.47 1.31
CA ILE A 156 -5.97 19.85 1.25
C ILE A 156 -6.19 21.00 0.26
N GLU A 157 -5.34 22.04 0.30
CA GLU A 157 -5.47 23.17 -0.64
C GLU A 157 -5.27 22.73 -2.09
N ASN A 158 -4.34 21.81 -2.36
CA ASN A 158 -4.12 21.26 -3.69
C ASN A 158 -5.33 20.47 -4.20
N VAL A 159 -5.93 19.60 -3.38
CA VAL A 159 -7.12 18.83 -3.80
C VAL A 159 -8.35 19.72 -3.98
N ILE A 160 -8.47 20.82 -3.24
CA ILE A 160 -9.53 21.80 -3.47
C ILE A 160 -9.34 22.50 -4.82
N GLN A 161 -8.11 22.90 -5.16
CA GLN A 161 -7.80 23.50 -6.47
C GLN A 161 -8.06 22.51 -7.62
N GLU A 162 -7.74 21.23 -7.44
CA GLU A 162 -8.02 20.17 -8.41
C GLU A 162 -9.53 19.99 -8.67
N ALA A 163 -10.35 20.18 -7.64
CA ALA A 163 -11.81 20.06 -7.75
C ALA A 163 -12.45 21.29 -8.40
N THR A 164 -11.95 22.50 -8.12
CA THR A 164 -12.53 23.75 -8.66
C THR A 164 -12.11 24.07 -10.09
N ASN A 165 -10.99 23.52 -10.57
CA ASN A 165 -10.54 23.68 -11.95
C ASN A 165 -10.49 22.32 -12.67
N PRO A 166 -11.65 21.75 -13.07
CA PRO A 166 -11.68 20.50 -13.79
C PRO A 166 -11.05 20.69 -15.18
N GLN A 167 -9.79 20.31 -15.33
CA GLN A 167 -9.14 20.18 -16.63
C GLN A 167 -10.04 19.35 -17.57
N PRO A 168 -10.24 19.77 -18.84
CA PRO A 168 -11.16 19.12 -19.75
C PRO A 168 -10.81 17.63 -19.88
N GLN A 169 -11.79 16.79 -19.56
CA GLN A 169 -11.69 15.34 -19.54
C GLN A 169 -11.53 14.77 -20.96
N ARG A 170 -10.35 14.94 -21.56
CA ARG A 170 -9.88 14.05 -22.63
C ARG A 170 -9.01 12.97 -21.99
N ASN A 171 -9.41 11.71 -22.13
CA ASN A 171 -8.58 10.50 -21.96
C ASN A 171 -8.66 9.70 -20.63
N ILE A 172 -9.80 9.64 -19.94
CA ILE A 172 -9.93 8.72 -18.79
C ILE A 172 -10.38 7.31 -19.23
N ILE A 173 -11.20 7.18 -20.28
CA ILE A 173 -11.73 5.88 -20.73
C ILE A 173 -10.66 4.99 -21.40
N ARG A 174 -9.52 5.54 -21.85
CA ARG A 174 -8.43 4.75 -22.46
C ARG A 174 -7.34 4.26 -21.48
N ARG A 175 -7.32 4.72 -20.22
CA ARG A 175 -6.19 4.43 -19.30
C ARG A 175 -6.45 3.31 -18.30
N THR A 176 -7.70 2.99 -17.98
CA THR A 176 -8.03 1.91 -17.02
C THR A 176 -7.71 0.52 -17.57
N THR A 177 -7.79 0.28 -18.88
CA THR A 177 -7.35 -0.97 -19.50
C THR A 177 -5.82 -1.12 -19.49
N HIS A 178 -5.07 -0.02 -19.69
CA HIS A 178 -3.61 -0.07 -19.72
C HIS A 178 -2.94 -0.13 -18.33
N GLN A 179 -3.56 0.43 -17.29
CA GLN A 179 -3.00 0.38 -15.91
C GLN A 179 -3.27 -0.94 -15.20
N LEU A 180 -4.41 -1.60 -15.43
CA LEU A 180 -4.62 -2.97 -14.95
C LEU A 180 -3.68 -3.96 -15.63
N GLN A 181 -3.41 -3.77 -16.93
CA GLN A 181 -2.37 -4.53 -17.62
C GLN A 181 -0.96 -4.25 -17.08
N ARG A 182 -0.59 -2.99 -16.79
CA ARG A 182 0.74 -2.67 -16.23
C ARG A 182 0.93 -3.12 -14.78
N SER A 183 -0.08 -3.06 -13.90
CA SER A 183 0.04 -3.62 -12.54
C SER A 183 0.07 -5.14 -12.54
N ALA A 184 -0.65 -5.82 -13.44
CA ALA A 184 -0.50 -7.25 -13.64
C ALA A 184 0.90 -7.60 -14.21
N MET A 185 1.41 -6.81 -15.17
CA MET A 185 2.74 -7.03 -15.77
C MET A 185 3.90 -6.67 -14.85
N VAL A 186 3.76 -5.68 -13.96
CA VAL A 186 4.79 -5.32 -12.95
C VAL A 186 4.78 -6.30 -11.79
N THR A 187 3.63 -6.88 -11.42
CA THR A 187 3.59 -7.96 -10.42
C THR A 187 4.19 -9.26 -10.99
N ILE A 188 3.91 -9.59 -12.25
CA ILE A 188 4.56 -10.70 -12.97
C ILE A 188 6.05 -10.39 -13.24
N GLY A 189 6.39 -9.12 -13.49
CA GLY A 189 7.75 -8.63 -13.70
C GLY A 189 8.60 -8.59 -12.44
N CYS A 190 8.05 -8.30 -11.27
CA CYS A 190 8.75 -8.36 -9.99
C CYS A 190 8.96 -9.81 -9.51
N ILE A 191 8.03 -10.72 -9.84
CA ILE A 191 8.22 -12.15 -9.65
C ILE A 191 9.31 -12.65 -10.60
N ASN A 192 9.29 -12.26 -11.88
CA ASN A 192 10.31 -12.65 -12.86
C ASN A 192 11.68 -12.03 -12.60
N ASN A 193 11.79 -10.75 -12.21
CA ASN A 193 13.06 -10.06 -11.96
C ASN A 193 13.69 -10.48 -10.61
N GLY A 194 12.87 -10.85 -9.62
CA GLY A 194 13.31 -11.59 -8.44
C GLY A 194 13.91 -12.95 -8.82
N TYR A 195 13.25 -13.68 -9.74
CA TYR A 195 13.77 -14.91 -10.31
C TYR A 195 15.02 -14.70 -11.19
N SER A 196 15.16 -13.57 -11.90
CA SER A 196 16.34 -13.25 -12.72
C SER A 196 17.55 -12.91 -11.84
N ARG A 197 17.34 -12.15 -10.75
CA ARG A 197 18.39 -11.84 -9.77
C ARG A 197 18.78 -13.07 -8.95
N LEU A 198 17.81 -13.93 -8.61
CA LEU A 198 18.08 -15.20 -7.96
C LEU A 198 18.78 -16.18 -8.92
N LYS A 199 18.39 -16.26 -10.19
CA LYS A 199 19.10 -17.03 -11.23
C LYS A 199 20.51 -16.50 -11.46
N ALA A 200 20.71 -15.18 -11.50
CA ALA A 200 22.05 -14.59 -11.62
C ALA A 200 22.91 -14.88 -10.39
N PHE A 201 22.34 -14.81 -9.19
CA PHE A 201 23.03 -15.17 -7.94
C PHE A 201 23.37 -16.66 -7.89
N VAL A 202 22.43 -17.54 -8.26
CA VAL A 202 22.63 -18.99 -8.35
C VAL A 202 23.64 -19.34 -9.44
N LEU A 203 23.64 -18.67 -10.59
CA LEU A 203 24.62 -18.86 -11.67
C LEU A 203 26.00 -18.36 -11.28
N LEU A 204 26.12 -17.22 -10.59
CA LEU A 204 27.39 -16.72 -10.06
C LEU A 204 27.93 -17.63 -8.96
N PHE A 205 27.06 -18.14 -8.10
CA PHE A 205 27.39 -19.13 -7.08
C PHE A 205 27.86 -20.45 -7.72
N TYR A 206 27.15 -20.94 -8.74
CA TYR A 206 27.50 -22.14 -9.51
C TYR A 206 28.83 -21.99 -10.27
N ARG A 207 29.08 -20.82 -10.86
CA ARG A 207 30.34 -20.51 -11.57
C ARG A 207 31.53 -20.42 -10.60
N ARG A 208 31.30 -19.94 -9.38
CA ARG A 208 32.31 -19.91 -8.32
C ARG A 208 32.58 -21.31 -7.75
N LEU A 209 31.55 -22.14 -7.58
CA LEU A 209 31.71 -23.55 -7.17
C LEU A 209 32.46 -24.38 -8.23
N ARG A 210 32.15 -24.20 -9.52
CA ARG A 210 32.84 -24.90 -10.63
C ARG A 210 34.34 -24.57 -10.70
N ASN A 211 34.73 -23.35 -10.37
CA ASN A 211 36.15 -22.94 -10.36
C ASN A 211 36.91 -23.48 -9.14
N ILE A 212 36.21 -23.75 -8.02
CA ILE A 212 36.81 -24.38 -6.84
C ILE A 212 36.99 -25.88 -7.05
N LEU A 213 36.04 -26.55 -7.72
CA LEU A 213 36.09 -27.99 -8.02
C LEU A 213 37.02 -28.37 -9.19
N ARG A 214 37.63 -27.40 -9.89
CA ARG A 214 38.62 -27.61 -10.97
C ARG A 214 40.07 -27.38 -10.54
N ARG A 215 40.29 -27.00 -9.28
CA ARG A 215 41.60 -26.98 -8.61
C ARG A 215 41.69 -28.19 -7.70
#